data_AF-A0A957VQT8-F1
#
_entry.id   AF-A0A957VQT8-F1
#
_cell.length_a   1.000
_cell.length_b   1.000
_cell.length_c   1.000
_cell.angle_alpha   90.00
_cell.angle_beta   90.00
_cell.angle_gamma   90.00
#
_symmetry.space_group_name_H-M   'P 1'
#
loop_
_entity.id
_entity.type
_entity.pdbx_description
1 polymer ?
#
loop_
_entity_poly.entity_id
_entity_poly.type
_entity_poly.pdbx_seq_one_letter_code
_entity_poly.pdbx_strand_id
1 'polypeptide(L)'
;MPTAEAHASQLKSYFNGIGFERWSAIYGSDPLPSVRRSVREGHNRMLRQASAWLGEHHAPGASLLDAGCGTGLFAVAMARQGYRVTALDIAPRMLETARAAARQAGMDEAIQFVEADTGTVAGRFDVVACFDVLVHYPRELFIDYCTQLARCTDQT
;
A
#
# COMPACT_ATOMS: atom_id res chain seq x y z
N MET A 1 27.25 -0.83 2.86
CA MET A 1 25.86 -0.88 2.36
C MET A 1 25.18 0.43 2.73
N PRO A 2 24.30 1.00 1.89
CA PRO A 2 23.52 2.18 2.28
C PRO A 2 22.72 1.88 3.55
N THR A 3 22.63 2.84 4.46
CA THR A 3 21.81 2.74 5.67
C THR A 3 20.32 2.66 5.30
N ALA A 4 19.46 2.17 6.19
CA ALA A 4 18.01 2.12 5.96
C ALA A 4 17.44 3.50 5.56
N GLU A 5 17.93 4.57 6.19
CA GLU A 5 17.57 5.95 5.88
C GLU A 5 18.00 6.39 4.48
N ALA A 6 19.24 6.07 4.06
CA ALA A 6 19.72 6.37 2.72
C ALA A 6 18.92 5.63 1.65
N HIS A 7 18.56 4.37 1.91
CA HIS A 7 17.71 3.57 1.03
C HIS A 7 16.29 4.15 0.92
N ALA A 8 15.67 4.49 2.05
CA ALA A 8 14.35 5.12 2.09
C ALA A 8 14.32 6.44 1.29
N SER A 9 15.36 7.27 1.40
CA SER A 9 15.49 8.50 0.61
C SER A 9 15.57 8.22 -0.91
N GLN A 10 16.36 7.23 -1.32
CA GLN A 10 16.44 6.82 -2.72
C GLN A 10 15.11 6.27 -3.24
N LEU A 11 14.42 5.46 -2.43
CA LEU A 11 13.14 4.87 -2.77
C LEU A 11 12.05 5.95 -2.95
N LYS A 12 11.99 6.89 -2.01
CA LYS A 12 11.12 8.07 -2.09
C LYS A 12 11.39 8.87 -3.36
N SER A 13 12.65 9.13 -3.71
CA SER A 13 13.00 9.83 -4.94
C SER A 13 12.52 9.09 -6.19
N TYR A 14 12.75 7.77 -6.26
CA TYR A 14 12.31 6.94 -7.39
C TYR A 14 10.79 7.00 -7.61
N PHE A 15 10.01 6.83 -6.55
CA PHE A 15 8.54 6.81 -6.62
C PHE A 15 7.88 8.19 -6.69
N ASN A 16 8.62 9.29 -6.50
CA ASN A 16 8.15 10.62 -6.89
C ASN A 16 8.50 10.99 -8.35
N GLY A 17 9.48 10.30 -8.95
CA GLY A 17 9.93 10.49 -10.32
C GLY A 17 9.47 9.40 -11.28
N ILE A 18 10.42 8.76 -11.95
CA ILE A 18 10.17 7.78 -13.02
C ILE A 18 9.37 6.56 -12.55
N GLY A 19 9.50 6.17 -11.28
CA GLY A 19 8.72 5.09 -10.69
C GLY A 19 7.23 5.41 -10.72
N PHE A 20 6.85 6.64 -10.36
CA PHE A 20 5.46 7.08 -10.42
C PHE A 20 4.88 6.91 -11.82
N GLU A 21 5.55 7.43 -12.85
CA GLU A 21 5.05 7.40 -14.23
C GLU A 21 4.88 5.97 -14.75
N ARG A 22 5.80 5.07 -14.36
CA ARG A 22 5.75 3.66 -14.77
C ARG A 22 4.62 2.91 -14.08
N TRP A 23 4.42 3.14 -12.78
CA TRP A 23 3.49 2.36 -11.95
C TRP A 23 2.07 2.93 -11.93
N SER A 24 1.89 4.25 -11.94
CA SER A 24 0.55 4.86 -12.05
C SER A 24 -0.17 4.42 -13.32
N ALA A 25 0.54 4.32 -14.44
CA ALA A 25 0.01 3.75 -15.67
C ALA A 25 -0.35 2.26 -15.51
N ILE A 26 0.40 1.47 -14.71
CA ILE A 26 0.07 0.06 -14.44
C ILE A 26 -1.16 -0.07 -13.55
N TYR A 27 -1.37 0.84 -12.59
CA TYR A 27 -2.49 0.79 -11.66
C TYR A 27 -3.75 1.52 -12.15
N GLY A 28 -3.63 2.33 -13.20
CA GLY A 28 -4.75 2.96 -13.89
C GLY A 28 -5.47 2.06 -14.91
N SER A 29 -6.26 2.68 -15.79
CA SER A 29 -7.03 2.00 -16.85
C SER A 29 -6.41 2.10 -18.24
N ASP A 30 -5.31 2.84 -18.41
CA ASP A 30 -4.72 3.13 -19.72
C ASP A 30 -4.25 1.87 -20.45
N PRO A 31 -4.21 1.88 -21.80
CA PRO A 31 -3.63 0.80 -22.59
C PRO A 31 -2.16 0.54 -22.24
N LEU A 32 -1.79 -0.73 -22.10
CA LEU A 32 -0.44 -1.15 -21.76
C LEU A 32 0.12 -2.17 -22.76
N PRO A 33 1.46 -2.17 -22.97
CA PRO A 33 2.16 -3.29 -23.58
C PRO A 33 1.91 -4.60 -22.83
N SER A 34 2.01 -5.73 -23.53
CA SER A 34 1.65 -7.07 -23.03
C SER A 34 2.22 -7.39 -21.65
N VAL A 35 3.53 -7.21 -21.44
CA VAL A 35 4.19 -7.48 -20.16
C VAL A 35 3.57 -6.68 -19.01
N ARG A 36 3.34 -5.37 -19.22
CA ARG A 36 2.77 -4.50 -18.17
C ARG A 36 1.30 -4.81 -17.92
N ARG A 37 0.57 -5.24 -18.95
CA ARG A 37 -0.81 -5.72 -18.81
C ARG A 37 -0.86 -6.96 -17.91
N SER A 38 0.02 -7.94 -18.13
CA SER A 38 0.09 -9.14 -17.29
C SER A 38 0.43 -8.80 -15.84
N VAL A 39 1.31 -7.82 -15.60
CA VAL A 39 1.58 -7.31 -14.24
C VAL A 39 0.32 -6.72 -13.61
N ARG A 40 -0.41 -5.84 -14.32
CA ARG A 40 -1.68 -5.27 -13.84
C ARG A 40 -2.70 -6.37 -13.49
N GLU A 41 -2.86 -7.36 -14.37
CA GLU A 41 -3.82 -8.45 -14.19
C GLU A 41 -3.46 -9.32 -12.96
N GLY A 42 -2.18 -9.64 -12.79
CA GLY A 42 -1.68 -10.37 -11.63
C GLY A 42 -1.90 -9.62 -10.33
N HIS A 43 -1.51 -8.35 -10.29
CA HIS A 43 -1.71 -7.46 -9.13
C HIS A 43 -3.20 -7.34 -8.76
N ASN A 44 -4.08 -7.11 -9.74
CA ASN A 44 -5.52 -7.03 -9.50
C ASN A 44 -6.12 -8.37 -9.02
N ARG A 45 -5.58 -9.51 -9.45
CA ARG A 45 -5.98 -10.82 -8.94
C ARG A 45 -5.56 -10.98 -7.48
N MET A 46 -4.32 -10.64 -7.14
CA MET A 46 -3.81 -10.68 -5.77
C MET A 46 -4.67 -9.83 -4.83
N LEU A 47 -4.92 -8.56 -5.17
CA LEU A 47 -5.70 -7.66 -4.31
C LEU A 47 -7.15 -8.13 -4.11
N ARG A 48 -7.80 -8.65 -5.16
CA ARG A 48 -9.15 -9.21 -5.04
C ARG A 48 -9.19 -10.43 -4.12
N GLN A 49 -8.20 -11.31 -4.24
CA GLN A 49 -8.10 -12.50 -3.40
C GLN A 49 -7.85 -12.13 -1.94
N ALA A 50 -6.94 -11.20 -1.68
CA ALA A 50 -6.68 -10.70 -0.32
C ALA A 50 -7.93 -10.04 0.28
N SER A 51 -8.61 -9.20 -0.49
CA SER A 51 -9.85 -8.55 -0.05
C SER A 51 -10.96 -9.55 0.29
N ALA A 52 -11.13 -10.61 -0.52
CA ALA A 52 -12.09 -11.67 -0.24
C ALA A 52 -11.75 -12.41 1.07
N TRP A 53 -10.50 -12.80 1.26
CA TRP A 53 -10.05 -13.46 2.50
C TRP A 53 -10.28 -12.59 3.72
N LEU A 54 -9.95 -11.29 3.67
CA LEU A 54 -10.18 -10.41 4.80
C LEU A 54 -11.66 -10.25 5.16
N GLY A 55 -12.54 -10.19 4.17
CA GLY A 55 -13.99 -10.12 4.39
C GLY A 55 -14.60 -11.40 5.01
N GLU A 56 -13.92 -12.54 4.91
CA GLU A 56 -14.32 -13.78 5.60
C GLU A 56 -13.89 -13.79 7.07
N HIS A 57 -12.85 -13.04 7.43
CA HIS A 57 -12.21 -13.10 8.74
C HIS A 57 -12.47 -11.88 9.64
N HIS A 58 -12.83 -10.73 9.08
CA HIS A 58 -13.07 -9.50 9.85
C HIS A 58 -14.39 -8.85 9.47
N ALA A 59 -15.05 -8.28 10.48
CA ALA A 59 -16.29 -7.54 10.29
C ALA A 59 -16.02 -6.11 9.79
N PRO A 60 -17.01 -5.48 9.10
CA PRO A 60 -16.97 -4.04 8.83
C PRO A 60 -16.69 -3.23 10.11
N GLY A 61 -15.88 -2.19 9.99
CA GLY A 61 -15.42 -1.36 11.09
C GLY A 61 -14.02 -1.71 11.62
N ALA A 62 -13.46 -2.87 11.23
CA ALA A 62 -12.08 -3.24 11.55
C ALA A 62 -11.08 -2.20 11.02
N SER A 63 -10.04 -1.95 11.79
CA SER A 63 -8.93 -1.06 11.45
C SER A 63 -7.91 -1.78 10.56
N LEU A 64 -7.53 -1.16 9.46
CA LEU A 64 -6.61 -1.73 8.48
C LEU A 64 -5.47 -0.75 8.17
N LEU A 65 -4.24 -1.23 8.27
CA LEU A 65 -3.06 -0.56 7.72
C LEU A 65 -2.76 -1.10 6.33
N ASP A 66 -2.77 -0.24 5.32
CA ASP A 66 -2.25 -0.51 3.97
C ASP A 66 -0.85 0.14 3.87
N ALA A 67 0.19 -0.65 4.16
CA ALA A 67 1.57 -0.19 4.25
C ALA A 67 2.27 -0.26 2.89
N GLY A 68 2.51 0.92 2.31
CA GLY A 68 2.94 1.12 0.91
C GLY A 68 1.77 1.07 -0.07
N CYS A 69 0.72 1.85 0.22
CA CYS A 69 -0.58 1.82 -0.46
C CYS A 69 -0.54 2.25 -1.94
N GLY A 70 0.57 2.83 -2.42
CA GLY A 70 0.73 3.28 -3.80
C GLY A 70 -0.38 4.25 -4.21
N THR A 71 -1.09 3.94 -5.30
CA THR A 71 -2.21 4.76 -5.80
C THR A 71 -3.54 4.46 -5.10
N GLY A 72 -3.53 3.71 -4.00
CA GLY A 72 -4.70 3.50 -3.14
C GLY A 72 -5.73 2.50 -3.64
N LEU A 73 -5.38 1.62 -4.60
CA LEU A 73 -6.33 0.62 -5.13
C LEU A 73 -6.91 -0.28 -4.03
N PHE A 74 -6.04 -0.79 -3.17
CA PHE A 74 -6.45 -1.66 -2.07
C PHE A 74 -7.14 -0.87 -0.95
N ALA A 75 -6.53 0.23 -0.49
CA ALA A 75 -7.15 1.14 0.48
C ALA A 75 -8.59 1.54 0.13
N VAL A 76 -8.87 1.95 -1.11
CA VAL A 76 -10.22 2.31 -1.55
C VAL A 76 -11.16 1.11 -1.60
N ALA A 77 -10.67 -0.07 -2.01
CA ALA A 77 -11.46 -1.29 -2.03
C ALA A 77 -11.87 -1.72 -0.61
N MET A 78 -10.96 -1.66 0.35
CA MET A 78 -11.23 -2.02 1.75
C MET A 78 -12.13 -0.99 2.44
N ALA A 79 -11.96 0.31 2.15
CA ALA A 79 -12.87 1.35 2.64
C ALA A 79 -14.32 1.12 2.16
N ARG A 80 -14.52 0.71 0.90
CA ARG A 80 -15.84 0.33 0.38
C ARG A 80 -16.47 -0.87 1.09
N GLN A 81 -15.65 -1.73 1.69
CA GLN A 81 -16.11 -2.87 2.50
C GLN A 81 -16.33 -2.49 3.97
N GLY A 82 -16.15 -1.22 4.33
CA GLY A 82 -16.43 -0.69 5.66
C GLY A 82 -15.24 -0.71 6.62
N TYR A 83 -14.02 -0.98 6.15
CA TYR A 83 -12.82 -0.86 7.00
C TYR A 83 -12.48 0.60 7.28
N ARG A 84 -11.87 0.85 8.45
CA ARG A 84 -11.21 2.13 8.76
C ARG A 84 -9.76 2.04 8.34
N VAL A 85 -9.42 2.67 7.22
CA VAL A 85 -8.13 2.43 6.56
C VAL A 85 -7.13 3.53 6.93
N THR A 86 -5.93 3.13 7.31
CA THR A 86 -4.74 3.97 7.27
C THR A 86 -3.90 3.56 6.07
N ALA A 87 -3.82 4.44 5.07
CA ALA A 87 -3.07 4.25 3.84
C ALA A 87 -1.73 4.99 3.96
N LEU A 88 -0.64 4.23 4.06
CA LEU A 88 0.71 4.77 4.25
C LEU A 88 1.51 4.60 2.96
N ASP A 89 2.24 5.61 2.54
CA ASP A 89 3.24 5.49 1.47
C ASP A 89 4.38 6.48 1.68
N ILE A 90 5.59 6.11 1.26
CA ILE A 90 6.77 6.97 1.39
C ILE A 90 6.79 8.10 0.36
N ALA A 91 6.05 7.95 -0.74
CA ALA A 91 6.03 8.91 -1.85
C ALA A 91 4.78 9.82 -1.81
N PRO A 92 4.93 11.13 -1.54
CA PRO A 92 3.84 12.11 -1.63
C PRO A 92 3.01 12.01 -2.91
N ARG A 93 3.66 11.82 -4.07
CA ARG A 93 2.99 11.75 -5.37
C ARG A 93 2.06 10.54 -5.50
N MET A 94 2.41 9.41 -4.87
CA MET A 94 1.53 8.25 -4.76
C MET A 94 0.30 8.59 -3.91
N LEU A 95 0.51 9.18 -2.74
CA LEU A 95 -0.57 9.60 -1.83
C LEU A 95 -1.51 10.64 -2.44
N GLU A 96 -1.01 11.58 -3.25
CA GLU A 96 -1.86 12.52 -4.00
C GLU A 96 -2.82 11.79 -4.92
N THR A 97 -2.33 10.78 -5.64
CA THR A 97 -3.16 9.95 -6.54
C THR A 97 -4.13 9.10 -5.75
N ALA A 98 -3.69 8.51 -4.63
CA ALA A 98 -4.54 7.71 -3.75
C ALA A 98 -5.68 8.55 -3.14
N ARG A 99 -5.39 9.78 -2.71
CA ARG A 99 -6.41 10.75 -2.24
C ARG A 99 -7.40 11.09 -3.33
N ALA A 100 -6.93 11.33 -4.56
CA ALA A 100 -7.81 11.61 -5.69
C ALA A 100 -8.75 10.42 -6.00
N ALA A 101 -8.20 9.20 -6.01
CA ALA A 101 -8.99 7.98 -6.21
C ALA A 101 -10.04 7.77 -5.10
N ALA A 102 -9.67 8.03 -3.85
CA ALA A 102 -10.60 7.94 -2.72
C ALA A 102 -11.74 8.97 -2.82
N ARG A 103 -11.45 10.23 -3.17
CA ARG A 103 -12.47 11.26 -3.41
C ARG A 103 -13.41 10.89 -4.54
N GLN A 104 -12.87 10.40 -5.66
CA GLN A 104 -13.69 9.93 -6.79
C GLN A 104 -14.60 8.75 -6.40
N ALA A 105 -14.17 7.93 -5.45
CA ALA A 105 -14.94 6.82 -4.91
C ALA A 105 -15.90 7.23 -3.78
N GLY A 106 -15.85 8.47 -3.29
CA GLY A 106 -16.60 8.95 -2.13
C GLY A 106 -16.15 8.35 -0.79
N MET A 107 -14.88 7.92 -0.69
CA MET A 107 -14.32 7.17 0.45
C MET A 107 -13.27 7.96 1.24
N ASP A 108 -13.04 9.24 0.93
CA ASP A 108 -11.96 10.02 1.53
C ASP A 108 -12.10 10.25 3.03
N GLU A 109 -13.31 10.19 3.58
CA GLU A 109 -13.54 10.25 5.03
C GLU A 109 -13.20 8.94 5.76
N ALA A 110 -13.18 7.80 5.05
CA ALA A 110 -12.90 6.48 5.62
C ALA A 110 -11.41 6.10 5.56
N ILE A 111 -10.57 6.95 4.95
CA ILE A 111 -9.15 6.67 4.70
C ILE A 111 -8.28 7.80 5.25
N GLN A 112 -7.43 7.47 6.22
CA GLN A 112 -6.36 8.34 6.68
C GLN A 112 -5.10 8.11 5.83
N PHE A 113 -4.59 9.17 5.19
CA PHE A 113 -3.38 9.09 4.37
C PHE A 113 -2.16 9.60 5.12
N VAL A 114 -1.12 8.77 5.25
CA VAL A 114 0.10 9.06 6.01
C VAL A 114 1.33 8.96 5.11
N GLU A 115 2.14 10.01 5.10
CA GLU A 115 3.46 9.97 4.46
C GLU A 115 4.49 9.44 5.46
N ALA A 116 4.97 8.22 5.25
CA ALA A 116 5.97 7.58 6.09
C ALA A 116 6.63 6.39 5.39
N ASP A 117 7.78 5.95 5.91
CA ASP A 117 8.39 4.67 5.51
C ASP A 117 7.72 3.52 6.28
N THR A 118 7.51 2.38 5.62
CA THR A 118 6.93 1.18 6.21
C THR A 118 7.69 0.71 7.46
N GLY A 119 9.00 0.97 7.54
CA GLY A 119 9.86 0.61 8.68
C GLY A 119 9.71 1.55 9.88
N THR A 120 8.93 2.61 9.75
CA THR A 120 8.66 3.60 10.81
C THR A 120 7.22 3.62 11.28
N VAL A 121 6.38 2.71 10.76
CA VAL A 121 4.95 2.69 11.10
C VAL A 121 4.74 2.37 12.58
N ALA A 122 3.76 3.03 13.19
CA ALA A 122 3.41 2.86 14.59
C ALA A 122 1.88 2.78 14.73
N GLY A 123 1.42 2.21 15.84
CA GLY A 123 0.00 1.97 16.11
C GLY A 123 -0.36 0.49 16.13
N ARG A 124 -1.64 0.21 16.38
CA ARG A 124 -2.23 -1.12 16.41
C ARG A 124 -3.44 -1.16 15.49
N PHE A 125 -3.52 -2.22 14.69
CA PHE A 125 -4.56 -2.45 13.70
C PHE A 125 -5.04 -3.90 13.78
N ASP A 126 -6.30 -4.12 13.46
CA ASP A 126 -6.87 -5.46 13.33
C ASP A 126 -6.23 -6.21 12.15
N VAL A 127 -5.87 -5.46 11.09
CA VAL A 127 -5.24 -5.99 9.87
C VAL A 127 -4.06 -5.11 9.46
N VAL A 128 -2.94 -5.73 9.10
CA VAL A 128 -1.81 -5.08 8.42
C VAL A 128 -1.59 -5.76 7.08
N ALA A 129 -1.67 -4.98 6.00
CA ALA A 129 -1.43 -5.42 4.63
C ALA A 129 -0.20 -4.70 4.06
N CYS A 130 0.63 -5.44 3.31
CA CYS A 130 1.82 -4.92 2.66
C CYS A 130 2.06 -5.69 1.35
N PHE A 131 1.63 -5.14 0.22
CA PHE A 131 1.63 -5.83 -1.07
C PHE A 131 2.63 -5.22 -2.05
N ASP A 132 3.54 -6.05 -2.59
CA ASP A 132 4.56 -5.63 -3.58
C ASP A 132 5.49 -4.48 -3.14
N VAL A 133 5.65 -4.27 -1.81
CA VAL A 133 6.48 -3.20 -1.24
C VAL A 133 7.88 -3.69 -0.89
N LEU A 134 7.99 -4.78 -0.12
CA LEU A 134 9.26 -5.25 0.44
C LEU A 134 10.28 -5.70 -0.63
N VAL A 135 9.83 -5.98 -1.85
CA VAL A 135 10.69 -6.24 -3.01
C VAL A 135 11.63 -5.07 -3.33
N HIS A 136 11.28 -3.87 -2.89
CA HIS A 136 12.08 -2.66 -3.10
C HIS A 136 13.13 -2.42 -2.00
N TYR A 137 13.16 -3.23 -0.95
CA TYR A 137 14.07 -3.07 0.18
C TYR A 137 15.25 -4.04 0.11
N PRO A 138 16.41 -3.70 0.69
CA PRO A 138 17.54 -4.62 0.79
C PRO A 138 17.15 -5.90 1.52
N ARG A 139 17.68 -7.03 1.05
CA ARG A 139 17.39 -8.36 1.63
C ARG A 139 17.68 -8.41 3.12
N GLU A 140 18.74 -7.73 3.56
CA GLU A 140 19.23 -7.73 4.93
C GLU A 140 18.23 -7.10 5.90
N LEU A 141 17.36 -6.20 5.41
CA LEU A 141 16.35 -5.52 6.21
C LEU A 141 14.99 -6.23 6.19
N PHE A 142 14.81 -7.25 5.35
CA PHE A 142 13.50 -7.88 5.13
C PHE A 142 12.85 -8.37 6.43
N ILE A 143 13.62 -9.04 7.30
CA ILE A 143 13.13 -9.52 8.60
C ILE A 143 12.73 -8.36 9.52
N ASP A 144 13.50 -7.27 9.50
CA ASP A 144 13.22 -6.10 10.35
C ASP A 144 11.91 -5.42 9.94
N TYR A 145 11.68 -5.26 8.62
CA TYR A 145 10.41 -4.71 8.11
C TYR A 145 9.22 -5.62 8.43
N CYS A 146 9.34 -6.93 8.24
CA CYS A 146 8.30 -7.88 8.64
C CYS A 146 8.02 -7.82 10.15
N THR A 147 9.06 -7.72 10.97
CA THR A 147 8.94 -7.62 12.43
C THR A 147 8.24 -6.31 12.83
N GLN A 148 8.59 -5.20 12.19
CA GLN A 148 7.97 -3.91 12.43
C GLN A 148 6.47 -3.95 12.10
N LEU A 149 6.11 -4.48 10.93
CA LEU A 149 4.70 -4.61 10.52
C LEU A 149 3.91 -5.56 11.42
N ALA A 150 4.50 -6.68 11.83
CA ALA A 150 3.85 -7.64 12.73
C ALA A 150 3.61 -7.07 14.14
N ARG A 151 4.41 -6.11 14.59
CA ARG A 151 4.18 -5.41 15.88
C ARG A 151 2.96 -4.51 15.84
N CYS A 152 2.49 -4.16 14.64
CA CYS A 152 1.32 -3.31 14.45
C CYS A 152 0.00 -4.09 14.43
N THR A 153 0.02 -5.42 14.55
CA THR A 153 -1.19 -6.21 14.79
C THR A 153 -1.31 -6.59 16.27
N ASP A 154 -2.53 -6.80 16.74
CA ASP A 154 -2.72 -7.44 18.04
C ASP A 154 -2.34 -8.92 17.93
N GLN A 155 -1.40 -9.34 18.79
CA GLN A 155 -1.03 -10.74 18.92
C GLN A 155 -2.11 -11.42 19.76
N THR A 156 -3.20 -11.85 19.13
CA THR A 156 -4.14 -12.81 19.73
C THR A 156 -3.59 -14.22 19.64
#